data_AF-A0A3C0I380-F1
#
_entry.id   AF-A0A3C0I380-F1
#
_cell.length_a   1.000
_cell.length_b   1.000
_cell.length_c   1.000
_cell.angle_alpha   90.00
_cell.angle_beta   90.00
_cell.angle_gamma   90.00
#
_symmetry.space_group_name_H-M   'P 1'
#
loop_
_entity.id
_entity.type
_entity.pdbx_description
1 polymer ?
#
loop_
_entity_poly.entity_id
_entity_poly.type
_entity_poly.pdbx_seq_one_letter_code
_entity_poly.pdbx_strand_id
1 'polypeptide(L)'
;AGDITIHANQGLVSNGGVITTGAFIKGQAGIISLTLTDQFLITGKRLGSYITPTGMKFTHNQSVIGSFSLGNSQESQAGNIIISAPTLRLENDGTISAATLGDNSTKGGNISLKINDLSLKEGAQINNSNAAFMGEKFVIGNGDGGDIQVVADNITLSGINDKGVPSGLFSNTFSAGQGGNIEIQVENLKLSDGGKISANSQIGNAGQITIKASTINLSGNSAISTEAQNADGGNIIIEISGLFYLQDGQITTSVRGGKAQGGNITLENPLFVILDNGQIKAQANAGQGGNIQITSHRFIASPCSLVSASSALGIDGNVQINSPVINMDEFLVVLPGGFVEPSMTPCDIQDIENPSTFKIHLAPDRPVPFFKK
;
A
#
# COMPACT_ATOMS: atom_id res chain seq x y z
N ALA A 1 1.89 -16.73 -25.29
CA ALA A 1 2.98 -17.58 -24.80
C ALA A 1 2.41 -18.81 -24.09
N GLY A 2 3.22 -19.81 -23.74
CA GLY A 2 2.73 -20.98 -23.01
C GLY A 2 2.55 -20.69 -21.53
N ASP A 3 1.59 -21.37 -20.90
CA ASP A 3 1.35 -21.28 -19.46
C ASP A 3 2.35 -22.15 -18.69
N ILE A 4 2.66 -21.74 -17.47
CA ILE A 4 3.47 -22.52 -16.52
C ILE A 4 2.54 -22.93 -15.37
N THR A 5 2.38 -24.23 -15.16
CA THR A 5 1.63 -24.76 -14.02
C THR A 5 2.55 -25.64 -13.17
N ILE A 6 2.65 -25.34 -11.88
CA ILE A 6 3.44 -26.11 -10.91
C ILE A 6 2.54 -26.55 -9.77
N HIS A 7 2.50 -27.86 -9.51
CA HIS A 7 1.94 -28.46 -8.32
C HIS A 7 3.08 -29.09 -7.52
N ALA A 8 3.29 -28.64 -6.30
CA ALA A 8 4.38 -29.13 -5.46
C ALA A 8 3.97 -29.14 -3.99
N ASN A 9 4.72 -29.85 -3.16
CA ASN A 9 4.57 -29.68 -1.72
C ASN A 9 5.21 -28.37 -1.27
N GLN A 10 6.48 -28.20 -1.62
CA GLN A 10 7.30 -27.02 -1.32
C GLN A 10 7.95 -26.46 -2.59
N GLY A 11 8.25 -25.17 -2.57
CA GLY A 11 8.93 -24.48 -3.66
C GLY A 11 10.06 -23.61 -3.13
N LEU A 12 11.14 -23.52 -3.89
CA LEU A 12 12.26 -22.62 -3.62
C LEU A 12 12.76 -22.01 -4.93
N VAL A 13 12.69 -20.69 -5.03
CA VAL A 13 13.42 -19.91 -6.05
C VAL A 13 14.50 -19.14 -5.33
N SER A 14 15.76 -19.50 -5.55
CA SER A 14 16.89 -18.88 -4.85
C SER A 14 18.03 -18.51 -5.77
N ASN A 15 18.94 -17.66 -5.28
CA ASN A 15 20.20 -17.33 -5.94
C ASN A 15 20.05 -16.79 -7.38
N GLY A 16 19.01 -15.99 -7.62
CA GLY A 16 18.70 -15.44 -8.94
C GLY A 16 17.98 -16.40 -9.88
N GLY A 17 17.32 -17.42 -9.33
CA GLY A 17 16.42 -18.29 -10.09
C GLY A 17 15.25 -17.49 -10.68
N VAL A 18 14.80 -17.87 -11.87
CA VAL A 18 13.73 -17.17 -12.59
C VAL A 18 12.69 -18.15 -13.09
N ILE A 19 11.42 -17.91 -12.75
CA ILE A 19 10.24 -18.52 -13.38
C ILE A 19 9.56 -17.43 -14.18
N THR A 20 9.50 -17.54 -15.50
CA THR A 20 8.94 -16.46 -16.30
C THR A 20 8.18 -16.90 -17.55
N THR A 21 7.10 -16.18 -17.84
CA THR A 21 6.40 -16.16 -19.13
C THR A 21 6.55 -14.77 -19.72
N GLY A 22 6.49 -14.65 -21.05
CA GLY A 22 6.61 -13.33 -21.66
C GLY A 22 6.08 -13.25 -23.08
N ALA A 23 5.65 -12.05 -23.46
CA ALA A 23 5.31 -11.70 -24.83
C ALA A 23 6.15 -10.48 -25.26
N PHE A 24 6.90 -10.62 -26.35
CA PHE A 24 7.91 -9.64 -26.76
C PHE A 24 7.44 -8.66 -27.84
N ILE A 25 6.40 -9.00 -28.61
CA ILE A 25 5.97 -8.21 -29.77
C ILE A 25 4.44 -8.10 -29.83
N LYS A 26 3.75 -9.21 -30.10
CA LYS A 26 2.29 -9.31 -30.11
C LYS A 26 1.83 -10.48 -29.24
N GLY A 27 0.63 -10.33 -28.67
CA GLY A 27 -0.07 -11.37 -27.93
C GLY A 27 0.15 -11.32 -26.42
N GLN A 28 -0.54 -12.22 -25.75
CA GLN A 28 -0.59 -12.31 -24.29
C GLN A 28 0.55 -13.20 -23.76
N ALA A 29 1.23 -12.73 -22.71
CA ALA A 29 2.14 -13.60 -21.96
C ALA A 29 1.34 -14.68 -21.22
N GLY A 30 1.93 -15.86 -21.06
CA GLY A 30 1.25 -17.02 -20.46
C GLY A 30 0.98 -16.80 -18.99
N ILE A 31 0.04 -17.56 -18.44
CA ILE A 31 -0.31 -17.54 -17.03
C ILE A 31 0.71 -18.38 -16.25
N ILE A 32 1.16 -17.88 -15.10
CA ILE A 32 1.94 -18.66 -14.14
C ILE A 32 1.00 -19.07 -13.00
N SER A 33 0.72 -20.37 -12.86
CA SER A 33 -0.12 -20.94 -11.82
C SER A 33 0.69 -21.85 -10.90
N LEU A 34 0.81 -21.48 -9.63
CA LEU A 34 1.60 -22.20 -8.64
C LEU A 34 0.70 -22.63 -7.49
N THR A 35 0.59 -23.94 -7.27
CA THR A 35 -0.16 -24.52 -6.15
C THR A 35 0.78 -25.33 -5.29
N LEU A 36 0.98 -24.86 -4.05
CA LEU A 36 1.83 -25.51 -3.07
C LEU A 36 1.00 -25.96 -1.87
N THR A 37 1.29 -27.14 -1.32
CA THR A 37 0.55 -27.67 -0.16
C THR A 37 1.17 -27.31 1.18
N ASP A 38 2.35 -26.68 1.19
CA ASP A 38 3.05 -26.27 2.41
C ASP A 38 3.62 -24.84 2.28
N GLN A 39 4.80 -24.68 1.68
CA GLN A 39 5.48 -23.38 1.65
C GLN A 39 6.12 -23.07 0.30
N PHE A 40 6.16 -21.78 0.00
CA PHE A 40 6.94 -21.25 -1.11
C PHE A 40 7.89 -20.14 -0.64
N LEU A 41 9.19 -20.31 -0.90
CA LEU A 41 10.22 -19.33 -0.60
C LEU A 41 10.85 -18.78 -1.88
N ILE A 42 10.92 -17.46 -1.99
CA ILE A 42 11.64 -16.75 -3.06
C ILE A 42 12.66 -15.85 -2.39
N THR A 43 13.95 -16.11 -2.60
CA THR A 43 14.98 -15.42 -1.81
C THR A 43 16.28 -15.21 -2.56
N GLY A 44 16.97 -14.13 -2.21
CA GLY A 44 18.33 -13.88 -2.61
C GLY A 44 18.50 -13.49 -4.07
N LYS A 45 19.75 -13.26 -4.42
CA LYS A 45 20.20 -12.81 -5.73
C LYS A 45 21.46 -13.56 -6.14
N ARG A 46 21.67 -13.72 -7.44
CA ARG A 46 22.95 -14.22 -7.94
C ARG A 46 24.02 -13.15 -7.80
N LEU A 47 25.10 -13.46 -7.09
CA LEU A 47 26.25 -12.56 -6.95
C LEU A 47 26.94 -12.32 -8.31
N GLY A 48 27.50 -11.12 -8.47
CA GLY A 48 28.21 -10.70 -9.67
C GLY A 48 27.31 -10.16 -10.78
N SER A 49 27.92 -9.83 -11.92
CA SER A 49 27.22 -9.37 -13.12
C SER A 49 27.19 -10.45 -14.18
N TYR A 50 26.03 -10.68 -14.79
CA TYR A 50 25.96 -11.38 -16.07
C TYR A 50 26.25 -10.43 -17.20
N ILE A 51 26.88 -10.89 -18.27
CA ILE A 51 26.84 -10.20 -19.56
C ILE A 51 26.32 -11.21 -20.57
N THR A 52 25.20 -10.88 -21.21
CA THR A 52 24.64 -11.69 -22.30
C THR A 52 25.57 -11.66 -23.52
N PRO A 53 25.46 -12.64 -24.44
CA PRO A 53 26.19 -12.61 -25.71
C PRO A 53 25.96 -11.33 -26.54
N THR A 54 24.81 -10.66 -26.34
CA THR A 54 24.46 -9.38 -26.97
C THR A 54 25.01 -8.16 -26.22
N GLY A 55 25.87 -8.34 -25.21
CA GLY A 55 26.51 -7.27 -24.45
C GLY A 55 25.66 -6.64 -23.35
N MET A 56 24.41 -7.09 -23.13
CA MET A 56 23.58 -6.57 -22.04
C MET A 56 24.07 -7.11 -20.70
N LYS A 57 24.39 -6.19 -19.78
CA LYS A 57 24.86 -6.49 -18.43
C LYS A 57 23.70 -6.56 -17.44
N PHE A 58 23.59 -7.67 -16.72
CA PHE A 58 22.62 -7.87 -15.64
C PHE A 58 23.35 -7.85 -14.30
N THR A 59 23.08 -6.83 -13.49
CA THR A 59 23.58 -6.68 -12.13
C THR A 59 22.49 -6.90 -11.08
N HIS A 60 21.22 -6.89 -11.49
CA HIS A 60 20.04 -7.16 -10.68
C HIS A 60 19.56 -8.60 -10.87
N ASN A 61 20.37 -9.58 -10.44
CA ASN A 61 20.04 -11.00 -10.58
C ASN A 61 19.17 -11.50 -9.42
N GLN A 62 18.09 -10.79 -9.07
CA GLN A 62 17.20 -11.20 -7.99
C GLN A 62 16.43 -12.46 -8.38
N SER A 63 16.00 -13.24 -7.39
CA SER A 63 15.07 -14.35 -7.62
C SER A 63 13.70 -13.80 -8.02
N VAL A 64 13.19 -14.20 -9.19
CA VAL A 64 12.01 -13.57 -9.80
C VAL A 64 10.98 -14.61 -10.25
N ILE A 65 9.72 -14.34 -9.97
CA ILE A 65 8.58 -14.90 -10.71
C ILE A 65 7.96 -13.78 -11.54
N GLY A 66 7.99 -13.94 -12.85
CA GLY A 66 7.82 -12.83 -13.77
C GLY A 66 6.91 -13.15 -14.94
N SER A 67 5.86 -12.36 -15.14
CA SER A 67 5.06 -12.42 -16.36
C SER A 67 5.13 -11.06 -17.05
N PHE A 68 5.87 -10.97 -18.16
CA PHE A 68 6.22 -9.68 -18.74
C PHE A 68 5.66 -9.48 -20.14
N SER A 69 5.27 -8.25 -20.45
CA SER A 69 4.89 -7.84 -21.79
C SER A 69 5.71 -6.64 -22.25
N LEU A 70 6.44 -6.81 -23.36
CA LEU A 70 7.25 -5.77 -24.01
C LEU A 70 6.64 -5.28 -25.34
N GLY A 71 5.45 -5.78 -25.71
CA GLY A 71 4.86 -5.50 -27.00
C GLY A 71 4.35 -4.06 -27.13
N ASN A 72 4.31 -3.59 -28.38
CA ASN A 72 3.91 -2.24 -28.79
C ASN A 72 2.59 -2.29 -29.59
N SER A 73 1.64 -3.08 -29.11
CA SER A 73 0.35 -3.26 -29.76
C SER A 73 -0.77 -3.44 -28.74
N GLN A 74 -1.99 -3.08 -29.13
CA GLN A 74 -3.23 -3.23 -28.35
C GLN A 74 -3.53 -4.69 -27.96
N GLU A 75 -2.87 -5.65 -28.60
CA GLU A 75 -2.98 -7.09 -28.31
C GLU A 75 -1.93 -7.57 -27.30
N SER A 76 -1.03 -6.68 -26.85
CA SER A 76 0.01 -7.02 -25.89
C SER A 76 -0.53 -6.93 -24.47
N GLN A 77 -0.43 -8.03 -23.73
CA GLN A 77 -0.84 -8.09 -22.33
C GLN A 77 0.18 -8.91 -21.54
N ALA A 78 0.46 -8.48 -20.30
CA ALA A 78 1.18 -9.35 -19.38
C ALA A 78 0.23 -10.44 -18.89
N GLY A 79 0.77 -11.62 -18.65
CA GLY A 79 0.02 -12.78 -18.18
C GLY A 79 -0.20 -12.68 -16.68
N ASN A 80 -1.22 -13.36 -16.18
CA ASN A 80 -1.52 -13.35 -14.76
C ASN A 80 -0.57 -14.27 -13.99
N ILE A 81 -0.33 -13.93 -12.72
CA ILE A 81 0.37 -14.79 -11.77
C ILE A 81 -0.61 -15.17 -10.68
N ILE A 82 -0.82 -16.48 -10.50
CA ILE A 82 -1.76 -17.03 -9.53
C ILE A 82 -0.97 -17.95 -8.60
N ILE A 83 -0.98 -17.64 -7.30
CA ILE A 83 -0.28 -18.44 -6.29
C ILE A 83 -1.26 -18.83 -5.19
N SER A 84 -1.33 -20.14 -4.91
CA SER A 84 -1.99 -20.65 -3.73
C SER A 84 -1.05 -21.54 -2.93
N ALA A 85 -0.83 -21.18 -1.66
CA ALA A 85 0.06 -21.88 -0.75
C ALA A 85 -0.30 -21.53 0.70
N PRO A 86 -0.19 -22.42 1.69
CA PRO A 86 -0.33 -22.03 3.09
C PRO A 86 0.64 -20.91 3.48
N THR A 87 1.90 -20.99 3.08
CA THR A 87 2.89 -19.95 3.37
C THR A 87 3.62 -19.48 2.12
N LEU A 88 3.72 -18.16 1.93
CA LEU A 88 4.58 -17.53 0.93
C LEU A 88 5.52 -16.52 1.59
N ARG A 89 6.82 -16.74 1.39
CA ARG A 89 7.88 -15.88 1.91
C ARG A 89 8.71 -15.34 0.76
N LEU A 90 8.85 -14.03 0.69
CA LEU A 90 9.86 -13.39 -0.13
C LEU A 90 10.82 -12.65 0.81
N GLU A 91 12.11 -12.85 0.59
CA GLU A 91 13.16 -12.29 1.42
C GLU A 91 14.31 -11.82 0.53
N ASN A 92 15.16 -10.93 1.04
CA ASN A 92 16.43 -10.58 0.40
C ASN A 92 16.28 -10.27 -1.10
N ASP A 93 15.50 -9.23 -1.41
CA ASP A 93 15.21 -8.80 -2.79
C ASP A 93 14.31 -9.74 -3.64
N GLY A 94 13.76 -10.83 -3.08
CA GLY A 94 12.86 -11.73 -3.80
C GLY A 94 11.66 -10.98 -4.40
N THR A 95 11.34 -11.27 -5.66
CA THR A 95 10.35 -10.47 -6.41
C THR A 95 9.32 -11.35 -7.15
N ILE A 96 8.03 -10.97 -7.06
CA ILE A 96 6.98 -11.42 -7.98
C ILE A 96 6.53 -10.21 -8.80
N SER A 97 6.43 -10.36 -10.12
CA SER A 97 6.04 -9.25 -10.98
C SER A 97 5.28 -9.68 -12.22
N ALA A 98 4.14 -9.05 -12.49
CA ALA A 98 3.39 -9.16 -13.74
C ALA A 98 3.46 -7.86 -14.57
N ALA A 99 4.58 -7.14 -14.43
CA ALA A 99 4.75 -5.78 -14.96
C ALA A 99 4.63 -5.69 -16.49
N THR A 100 4.11 -4.56 -16.94
CA THR A 100 4.02 -4.18 -18.36
C THR A 100 5.02 -3.09 -18.70
N LEU A 101 5.75 -3.29 -19.78
CA LEU A 101 6.68 -2.28 -20.33
C LEU A 101 6.28 -1.82 -21.73
N GLY A 102 5.10 -2.22 -22.18
CA GLY A 102 4.54 -1.88 -23.49
C GLY A 102 4.06 -0.43 -23.59
N ASP A 103 3.47 -0.09 -24.73
CA ASP A 103 2.90 1.24 -24.97
C ASP A 103 1.60 1.48 -24.18
N ASN A 104 0.95 2.62 -24.43
CA ASN A 104 -0.30 3.05 -23.78
C ASN A 104 -1.51 2.15 -24.03
N SER A 105 -1.36 1.07 -24.79
CA SER A 105 -2.41 0.09 -25.05
C SER A 105 -2.23 -1.22 -24.31
N THR A 106 -1.11 -1.39 -23.63
CA THR A 106 -0.76 -2.63 -22.93
C THR A 106 -1.35 -2.62 -21.52
N LYS A 107 -2.18 -3.62 -21.19
CA LYS A 107 -2.73 -3.79 -19.83
C LYS A 107 -1.82 -4.64 -18.96
N GLY A 108 -1.63 -4.19 -17.71
CA GLY A 108 -1.02 -4.96 -16.64
C GLY A 108 -1.60 -6.36 -16.52
N GLY A 109 -0.76 -7.37 -16.30
CA GLY A 109 -1.25 -8.67 -15.85
C GLY A 109 -1.72 -8.54 -14.41
N ASN A 110 -2.54 -9.47 -13.92
CA ASN A 110 -2.98 -9.45 -12.51
C ASN A 110 -2.17 -10.43 -11.67
N ILE A 111 -1.94 -10.08 -10.41
CA ILE A 111 -1.35 -10.98 -9.41
C ILE A 111 -2.43 -11.35 -8.41
N SER A 112 -2.77 -12.63 -8.33
CA SER A 112 -3.78 -13.16 -7.41
C SER A 112 -3.14 -14.15 -6.44
N LEU A 113 -3.24 -13.87 -5.15
CA LEU A 113 -2.63 -14.65 -4.08
C LEU A 113 -3.72 -15.16 -3.13
N LYS A 114 -3.72 -16.47 -2.89
CA LYS A 114 -4.55 -17.12 -1.86
C LYS A 114 -3.67 -17.89 -0.90
N ILE A 115 -3.36 -17.27 0.24
CA ILE A 115 -2.29 -17.68 1.15
C ILE A 115 -2.83 -17.72 2.58
N ASN A 116 -2.21 -18.42 3.53
CA ASN A 116 -2.55 -18.20 4.94
C ASN A 116 -1.60 -17.13 5.49
N ASP A 117 -0.29 -17.33 5.33
CA ASP A 117 0.75 -16.43 5.80
C ASP A 117 1.61 -15.88 4.66
N LEU A 118 1.53 -14.57 4.41
CA LEU A 118 2.39 -13.84 3.49
C LEU A 118 3.42 -13.00 4.26
N SER A 119 4.71 -13.19 3.96
CA SER A 119 5.80 -12.40 4.53
C SER A 119 6.70 -11.84 3.44
N LEU A 120 6.84 -10.51 3.40
CA LEU A 120 7.81 -9.80 2.55
C LEU A 120 8.84 -9.09 3.43
N LYS A 121 10.12 -9.45 3.30
CA LYS A 121 11.20 -8.88 4.11
C LYS A 121 12.40 -8.42 3.29
N GLU A 122 13.14 -7.45 3.84
CA GLU A 122 14.47 -7.06 3.34
C GLU A 122 14.49 -6.71 1.84
N GLY A 123 13.57 -5.83 1.43
CA GLY A 123 13.43 -5.34 0.05
C GLY A 123 12.68 -6.27 -0.88
N ALA A 124 12.01 -7.30 -0.35
CA ALA A 124 11.18 -8.19 -1.14
C ALA A 124 9.90 -7.51 -1.65
N GLN A 125 9.55 -7.73 -2.92
CA GLN A 125 8.45 -7.01 -3.57
C GLN A 125 7.48 -7.93 -4.30
N ILE A 126 6.20 -7.60 -4.21
CA ILE A 126 5.20 -8.02 -5.19
C ILE A 126 4.84 -6.78 -6.00
N ASN A 127 5.34 -6.73 -7.22
CA ASN A 127 5.39 -5.52 -8.02
C ASN A 127 4.67 -5.71 -9.36
N ASN A 128 3.51 -5.09 -9.48
CA ASN A 128 2.68 -5.07 -10.67
C ASN A 128 2.64 -3.69 -11.35
N SER A 129 3.73 -2.94 -11.24
CA SER A 129 3.87 -1.61 -11.82
C SER A 129 4.10 -1.67 -13.34
N ASN A 130 3.92 -0.54 -14.03
CA ASN A 130 4.26 -0.41 -15.46
C ASN A 130 5.76 -0.13 -15.71
N ALA A 131 6.63 -0.53 -14.79
CA ALA A 131 8.05 -0.30 -14.88
C ALA A 131 8.84 -1.45 -14.28
N ALA A 132 10.02 -1.73 -14.84
CA ALA A 132 10.89 -2.80 -14.40
C ALA A 132 12.34 -2.53 -14.79
N PHE A 133 13.26 -3.22 -14.10
CA PHE A 133 14.67 -3.18 -14.42
C PHE A 133 14.99 -4.19 -15.52
N MET A 134 15.52 -3.69 -16.64
CA MET A 134 16.14 -4.50 -17.69
C MET A 134 17.66 -4.32 -17.61
N GLY A 135 18.32 -5.23 -16.88
CA GLY A 135 19.75 -5.11 -16.58
C GLY A 135 20.01 -3.95 -15.60
N GLU A 136 20.77 -2.94 -16.03
CA GLU A 136 20.98 -1.68 -15.28
C GLU A 136 19.99 -0.58 -15.68
N LYS A 137 19.15 -0.80 -16.70
CA LYS A 137 18.22 0.20 -17.20
C LYS A 137 16.87 0.07 -16.50
N PHE A 138 16.43 1.13 -15.85
CA PHE A 138 15.02 1.26 -15.44
C PHE A 138 14.19 1.61 -16.67
N VAL A 139 13.24 0.75 -17.02
CA VAL A 139 12.36 0.92 -18.17
C VAL A 139 10.96 1.21 -17.66
N ILE A 140 10.37 2.29 -18.16
CA ILE A 140 9.00 2.69 -17.86
C ILE A 140 8.17 2.45 -19.12
N GLY A 141 7.18 1.59 -19.01
CA GLY A 141 6.12 1.41 -20.01
C GLY A 141 5.11 2.54 -19.95
N ASN A 142 4.34 2.70 -21.03
CA ASN A 142 3.22 3.65 -21.09
C ASN A 142 1.87 3.03 -20.74
N GLY A 143 1.82 1.70 -20.56
CA GLY A 143 0.61 0.96 -20.21
C GLY A 143 0.14 1.21 -18.78
N ASP A 144 -1.06 0.72 -18.46
CA ASP A 144 -1.63 0.79 -17.12
C ASP A 144 -0.94 -0.18 -16.16
N GLY A 145 -0.96 0.16 -14.86
CA GLY A 145 -0.56 -0.76 -13.79
C GLY A 145 -1.52 -1.96 -13.71
N GLY A 146 -1.02 -3.11 -13.25
CA GLY A 146 -1.83 -4.32 -13.08
C GLY A 146 -2.39 -4.45 -11.67
N ASP A 147 -3.53 -5.11 -11.51
CA ASP A 147 -4.14 -5.25 -10.18
C ASP A 147 -3.44 -6.32 -9.32
N ILE A 148 -3.41 -6.10 -8.01
CA ILE A 148 -2.95 -7.08 -7.02
C ILE A 148 -4.13 -7.45 -6.12
N GLN A 149 -4.46 -8.73 -6.06
CA GLN A 149 -5.47 -9.26 -5.14
C GLN A 149 -4.83 -10.26 -4.18
N VAL A 150 -5.01 -10.04 -2.88
CA VAL A 150 -4.48 -10.92 -1.82
C VAL A 150 -5.59 -11.32 -0.88
N VAL A 151 -5.82 -12.62 -0.74
CA VAL A 151 -6.62 -13.21 0.33
C VAL A 151 -5.67 -13.97 1.24
N ALA A 152 -5.57 -13.54 2.50
CA ALA A 152 -4.72 -14.18 3.50
C ALA A 152 -5.28 -14.20 4.91
N ASP A 153 -4.66 -14.95 5.81
CA ASP A 153 -4.93 -14.85 7.25
C ASP A 153 -4.02 -13.78 7.84
N ASN A 154 -2.72 -13.82 7.52
CA ASN A 154 -1.73 -12.87 8.00
C ASN A 154 -0.87 -12.32 6.85
N ILE A 155 -0.65 -11.01 6.85
CA ILE A 155 0.30 -10.34 5.96
C ILE A 155 1.29 -9.54 6.81
N THR A 156 2.58 -9.81 6.64
CA THR A 156 3.67 -9.03 7.26
C THR A 156 4.59 -8.46 6.18
N LEU A 157 4.69 -7.14 6.12
CA LEU A 157 5.58 -6.42 5.20
C LEU A 157 6.57 -5.60 6.04
N SER A 158 7.85 -5.96 6.00
CA SER A 158 8.82 -5.32 6.91
C SER A 158 10.19 -5.09 6.29
N GLY A 159 10.76 -3.93 6.58
CA GLY A 159 12.16 -3.65 6.28
C GLY A 159 12.39 -3.08 4.89
N ILE A 160 13.57 -2.48 4.76
CA ILE A 160 14.14 -1.88 3.56
C ILE A 160 15.50 -2.56 3.33
N ASN A 161 15.87 -2.85 2.09
CA ASN A 161 17.20 -3.40 1.80
C ASN A 161 18.31 -2.31 1.86
N ASP A 162 19.57 -2.72 1.73
CA ASP A 162 20.74 -1.82 1.73
C ASP A 162 20.73 -0.74 0.64
N LYS A 163 19.86 -0.87 -0.37
CA LYS A 163 19.70 0.10 -1.47
C LYS A 163 18.56 1.09 -1.24
N GLY A 164 17.90 1.04 -0.07
CA GLY A 164 16.75 1.88 0.21
C GLY A 164 15.44 1.39 -0.43
N VAL A 165 15.40 0.16 -0.96
CA VAL A 165 14.20 -0.42 -1.57
C VAL A 165 13.32 -1.03 -0.48
N PRO A 166 12.09 -0.55 -0.29
CA PRO A 166 11.18 -1.07 0.72
C PRO A 166 10.58 -2.42 0.30
N SER A 167 10.27 -3.24 1.30
CA SER A 167 9.46 -4.44 1.12
C SER A 167 7.98 -4.05 0.96
N GLY A 168 7.24 -4.72 0.07
CA GLY A 168 5.84 -4.32 -0.11
C GLY A 168 5.09 -4.85 -1.32
N LEU A 169 3.85 -4.37 -1.41
CA LEU A 169 2.94 -4.57 -2.55
C LEU A 169 2.88 -3.27 -3.36
N PHE A 170 3.10 -3.35 -4.67
CA PHE A 170 3.24 -2.17 -5.52
C PHE A 170 2.45 -2.35 -6.82
N SER A 171 1.50 -1.46 -7.09
CA SER A 171 0.80 -1.33 -8.37
C SER A 171 0.92 0.10 -8.91
N ASN A 172 2.15 0.59 -8.96
CA ASN A 172 2.43 1.98 -9.29
C ASN A 172 2.46 2.21 -10.81
N THR A 173 2.17 3.43 -11.24
CA THR A 173 2.48 3.88 -12.61
C THR A 173 3.41 5.08 -12.65
N PHE A 174 4.37 5.04 -13.57
CA PHE A 174 5.37 6.09 -13.73
C PHE A 174 5.16 6.95 -14.99
N SER A 175 4.14 6.64 -15.77
CA SER A 175 3.83 7.29 -17.05
C SER A 175 2.34 7.66 -17.11
N ALA A 176 1.81 7.89 -18.32
CA ALA A 176 0.43 8.33 -18.53
C ALA A 176 -0.63 7.26 -18.20
N GLY A 177 -0.23 5.99 -18.05
CA GLY A 177 -1.12 4.91 -17.63
C GLY A 177 -1.68 5.12 -16.22
N GLN A 178 -2.88 4.60 -15.98
CA GLN A 178 -3.54 4.67 -14.67
C GLN A 178 -2.91 3.70 -13.68
N GLY A 179 -2.81 4.11 -12.41
CA GLY A 179 -2.41 3.24 -11.30
C GLY A 179 -3.30 2.00 -11.23
N GLY A 180 -2.70 0.84 -11.02
CA GLY A 180 -3.50 -0.38 -10.80
C GLY A 180 -4.01 -0.44 -9.37
N ASN A 181 -5.01 -1.28 -9.13
CA ASN A 181 -5.66 -1.38 -7.83
C ASN A 181 -5.01 -2.47 -6.96
N ILE A 182 -5.12 -2.31 -5.64
CA ILE A 182 -4.72 -3.33 -4.68
C ILE A 182 -5.92 -3.66 -3.80
N GLU A 183 -6.34 -4.92 -3.83
CA GLU A 183 -7.40 -5.46 -2.97
C GLU A 183 -6.81 -6.49 -2.00
N ILE A 184 -7.03 -6.28 -0.71
CA ILE A 184 -6.51 -7.14 0.36
C ILE A 184 -7.67 -7.55 1.26
N GLN A 185 -7.86 -8.85 1.43
CA GLN A 185 -8.68 -9.43 2.47
C GLN A 185 -7.79 -10.23 3.41
N VAL A 186 -7.72 -9.83 4.67
CA VAL A 186 -6.79 -10.40 5.65
C VAL A 186 -7.38 -10.46 7.05
N GLU A 187 -6.92 -11.34 7.94
CA GLU A 187 -7.25 -11.20 9.35
C GLU A 187 -6.34 -10.15 10.01
N ASN A 188 -5.02 -10.30 9.86
CA ASN A 188 -4.03 -9.41 10.45
C ASN A 188 -3.08 -8.82 9.41
N LEU A 189 -3.11 -7.50 9.23
CA LEU A 189 -2.17 -6.76 8.40
C LEU A 189 -1.13 -6.05 9.27
N LYS A 190 0.15 -6.37 9.07
CA LYS A 190 1.27 -5.69 9.72
C LYS A 190 2.24 -5.11 8.71
N LEU A 191 2.47 -3.80 8.77
CA LEU A 191 3.59 -3.15 8.10
C LEU A 191 4.52 -2.57 9.16
N SER A 192 5.83 -2.81 9.03
CA SER A 192 6.82 -2.22 9.94
C SER A 192 8.10 -1.82 9.22
N ASP A 193 8.90 -0.97 9.85
CA ASP A 193 10.29 -0.70 9.44
C ASP A 193 10.41 -0.32 7.95
N GLY A 194 9.53 0.56 7.48
CA GLY A 194 9.48 1.02 6.09
C GLY A 194 8.75 0.11 5.10
N GLY A 195 8.02 -0.91 5.56
CA GLY A 195 7.13 -1.72 4.73
C GLY A 195 6.03 -0.88 4.06
N LYS A 196 5.66 -1.20 2.81
CA LYS A 196 4.74 -0.38 2.01
C LYS A 196 3.67 -1.16 1.26
N ILE A 197 2.52 -0.52 1.07
CA ILE A 197 1.52 -0.86 0.06
C ILE A 197 1.28 0.41 -0.76
N SER A 198 1.42 0.35 -2.08
CA SER A 198 1.19 1.54 -2.90
C SER A 198 0.60 1.28 -4.28
N ALA A 199 -0.30 2.17 -4.68
CA ALA A 199 -0.86 2.29 -6.03
C ALA A 199 -0.69 3.74 -6.53
N ASN A 200 0.52 4.26 -6.39
CA ASN A 200 0.87 5.64 -6.70
C ASN A 200 0.98 5.87 -8.21
N SER A 201 0.87 7.12 -8.63
CA SER A 201 1.10 7.52 -10.01
C SER A 201 2.00 8.74 -10.17
N GLN A 202 2.60 8.90 -11.34
CA GLN A 202 3.37 10.10 -11.70
C GLN A 202 2.60 11.02 -12.66
N ILE A 203 2.08 10.49 -13.76
CA ILE A 203 1.42 11.29 -14.81
C ILE A 203 -0.06 10.95 -14.96
N GLY A 204 -0.43 9.66 -14.96
CA GLY A 204 -1.83 9.22 -14.92
C GLY A 204 -2.43 9.33 -13.51
N ASN A 205 -3.72 9.08 -13.35
CA ASN A 205 -4.37 9.04 -12.03
C ASN A 205 -3.85 7.85 -11.20
N ALA A 206 -3.76 8.01 -9.88
CA ALA A 206 -3.38 6.94 -8.98
C ALA A 206 -4.52 5.91 -8.80
N GLY A 207 -4.14 4.68 -8.48
CA GLY A 207 -5.06 3.56 -8.32
C GLY A 207 -5.75 3.55 -6.95
N GLN A 208 -6.67 2.61 -6.75
CA GLN A 208 -7.38 2.43 -5.48
C GLN A 208 -6.75 1.32 -4.64
N ILE A 209 -6.71 1.52 -3.32
CA ILE A 209 -6.39 0.46 -2.35
C ILE A 209 -7.63 0.17 -1.51
N THR A 210 -8.06 -1.09 -1.50
CA THR A 210 -9.15 -1.58 -0.66
C THR A 210 -8.63 -2.66 0.28
N ILE A 211 -8.82 -2.48 1.59
CA ILE A 211 -8.35 -3.41 2.63
C ILE A 211 -9.52 -3.79 3.51
N LYS A 212 -9.78 -5.10 3.63
CA LYS A 212 -10.70 -5.70 4.60
C LYS A 212 -9.88 -6.47 5.61
N ALA A 213 -9.85 -6.02 6.85
CA ALA A 213 -9.00 -6.59 7.89
C ALA A 213 -9.73 -6.81 9.22
N SER A 214 -9.25 -7.75 10.05
CA SER A 214 -9.64 -7.75 11.47
C SER A 214 -8.77 -6.79 12.27
N THR A 215 -7.47 -6.77 12.01
CA THR A 215 -6.54 -5.81 12.60
C THR A 215 -5.58 -5.25 11.57
N ILE A 216 -5.19 -3.98 11.76
CA ILE A 216 -4.16 -3.31 10.99
C ILE A 216 -3.19 -2.65 11.96
N ASN A 217 -1.90 -2.92 11.80
CA ASN A 217 -0.81 -2.29 12.54
C ASN A 217 0.26 -1.77 11.57
N LEU A 218 0.42 -0.45 11.53
CA LEU A 218 1.48 0.23 10.79
C LEU A 218 2.45 0.83 11.80
N SER A 219 3.71 0.40 11.76
CA SER A 219 4.78 0.95 12.60
C SER A 219 6.02 1.38 11.82
N GLY A 220 6.90 2.18 12.42
CA GLY A 220 8.27 2.38 11.97
C GLY A 220 8.41 2.93 10.54
N ASN A 221 7.78 4.06 10.24
CA ASN A 221 7.79 4.72 8.92
C ASN A 221 7.20 3.87 7.78
N SER A 222 6.31 2.93 8.11
CA SER A 222 5.52 2.19 7.11
C SER A 222 4.46 3.08 6.46
N ALA A 223 4.03 2.70 5.25
CA ALA A 223 3.06 3.51 4.51
C ALA A 223 2.08 2.71 3.65
N ILE A 224 0.84 3.20 3.60
CA ILE A 224 -0.16 2.85 2.57
C ILE A 224 -0.42 4.11 1.73
N SER A 225 -0.28 4.02 0.41
CA SER A 225 -0.30 5.22 -0.43
C SER A 225 -0.94 5.05 -1.81
N THR A 226 -1.66 6.09 -2.23
CA THR A 226 -2.19 6.30 -3.59
C THR A 226 -1.90 7.73 -4.05
N GLU A 227 -0.66 8.19 -3.77
CA GLU A 227 -0.20 9.53 -4.11
C GLU A 227 -0.07 9.70 -5.63
N ALA A 228 -0.31 10.91 -6.10
CA ALA A 228 -0.07 11.29 -7.49
C ALA A 228 0.84 12.53 -7.58
N GLN A 229 1.71 12.55 -8.58
CA GLN A 229 2.60 13.70 -8.77
C GLN A 229 1.93 14.86 -9.51
N ASN A 230 1.23 14.60 -10.63
CA ASN A 230 0.63 15.64 -11.48
C ASN A 230 -0.81 15.34 -11.92
N ALA A 231 -1.45 14.35 -11.29
CA ALA A 231 -2.79 13.87 -11.63
C ALA A 231 -3.58 13.60 -10.34
N ASP A 232 -4.81 13.15 -10.47
CA ASP A 232 -5.67 12.96 -9.31
C ASP A 232 -5.17 11.81 -8.44
N GLY A 233 -5.19 12.02 -7.12
CA GLY A 233 -4.86 11.01 -6.13
C GLY A 233 -5.91 9.91 -6.11
N GLY A 234 -5.48 8.69 -5.80
CA GLY A 234 -6.36 7.52 -5.74
C GLY A 234 -7.04 7.40 -4.38
N ASN A 235 -8.06 6.55 -4.27
CA ASN A 235 -8.79 6.36 -3.02
C ASN A 235 -8.20 5.23 -2.17
N ILE A 236 -8.29 5.36 -0.85
CA ILE A 236 -7.98 4.31 0.11
C ILE A 236 -9.24 4.00 0.92
N ILE A 237 -9.71 2.75 0.85
CA ILE A 237 -10.89 2.26 1.57
C ILE A 237 -10.44 1.14 2.50
N ILE A 238 -10.73 1.29 3.79
CA ILE A 238 -10.30 0.37 4.82
C ILE A 238 -11.50 -0.02 5.69
N GLU A 239 -11.91 -1.28 5.62
CA GLU A 239 -12.95 -1.88 6.46
C GLU A 239 -12.28 -2.74 7.54
N ILE A 240 -12.53 -2.43 8.81
CA ILE A 240 -11.88 -3.10 9.95
C ILE A 240 -12.92 -3.52 10.97
N SER A 241 -12.80 -4.74 11.51
CA SER A 241 -13.67 -5.20 12.61
C SER A 241 -13.07 -5.02 14.01
N GLY A 242 -11.75 -4.88 14.12
CA GLY A 242 -11.01 -4.76 15.39
C GLY A 242 -10.19 -3.47 15.51
N LEU A 243 -8.88 -3.61 15.67
CA LEU A 243 -7.94 -2.52 15.94
C LEU A 243 -7.30 -1.97 14.66
N PHE A 244 -7.32 -0.66 14.52
CA PHE A 244 -6.43 0.10 13.64
C PHE A 244 -5.41 0.86 14.47
N TYR A 245 -4.13 0.50 14.34
CA TYR A 245 -3.02 1.16 15.03
C TYR A 245 -2.00 1.72 14.05
N LEU A 246 -1.70 3.01 14.18
CA LEU A 246 -0.77 3.75 13.34
C LEU A 246 0.29 4.42 14.23
N GLN A 247 1.47 3.81 14.32
CA GLN A 247 2.62 4.30 15.09
C GLN A 247 3.74 4.75 14.17
N ASP A 248 4.08 6.04 14.12
CA ASP A 248 5.09 6.56 13.18
C ASP A 248 4.83 6.13 11.71
N GLY A 249 3.58 5.87 11.36
CA GLY A 249 3.17 5.37 10.05
C GLY A 249 2.34 6.40 9.29
N GLN A 250 2.20 6.19 7.98
CA GLN A 250 1.51 7.12 7.10
C GLN A 250 0.46 6.42 6.21
N ILE A 251 -0.73 7.02 6.12
CA ILE A 251 -1.69 6.77 5.04
C ILE A 251 -1.84 8.04 4.23
N THR A 252 -1.66 7.97 2.90
CA THR A 252 -1.62 9.17 2.07
C THR A 252 -2.21 8.97 0.68
N THR A 253 -3.08 9.89 0.29
CA THR A 253 -3.68 9.99 -1.05
C THR A 253 -3.30 11.33 -1.71
N SER A 254 -2.27 11.98 -1.17
CA SER A 254 -1.95 13.37 -1.48
C SER A 254 -1.43 13.58 -2.89
N VAL A 255 -1.65 14.79 -3.41
CA VAL A 255 -1.14 15.25 -4.70
C VAL A 255 -0.10 16.34 -4.50
N ARG A 256 1.10 16.12 -5.07
CA ARG A 256 2.25 17.02 -4.86
C ARG A 256 2.29 18.21 -5.83
N GLY A 257 1.75 18.07 -7.02
CA GLY A 257 1.90 19.04 -8.10
C GLY A 257 0.66 19.19 -8.98
N GLY A 258 0.65 20.25 -9.77
CA GLY A 258 -0.46 20.58 -10.66
C GLY A 258 -1.74 21.01 -9.95
N LYS A 259 -2.83 21.09 -10.72
CA LYS A 259 -4.18 21.47 -10.24
C LYS A 259 -5.05 20.25 -9.89
N ALA A 260 -4.43 19.08 -9.78
CA ALA A 260 -5.12 17.83 -9.55
C ALA A 260 -5.53 17.67 -8.08
N GLN A 261 -6.56 16.86 -7.85
CA GLN A 261 -7.26 16.76 -6.58
C GLN A 261 -6.70 15.63 -5.72
N GLY A 262 -6.67 15.85 -4.39
CA GLY A 262 -6.34 14.81 -3.42
C GLY A 262 -7.35 13.66 -3.47
N GLY A 263 -6.88 12.42 -3.31
CA GLY A 263 -7.77 11.26 -3.24
C GLY A 263 -8.47 11.14 -1.88
N ASN A 264 -9.50 10.30 -1.76
CA ASN A 264 -10.25 10.15 -0.51
C ASN A 264 -9.74 8.99 0.35
N ILE A 265 -9.87 9.13 1.66
CA ILE A 265 -9.55 8.09 2.66
C ILE A 265 -10.81 7.77 3.46
N THR A 266 -11.21 6.49 3.48
CA THR A 266 -12.35 6.02 4.28
C THR A 266 -11.91 4.90 5.20
N LEU A 267 -12.13 5.06 6.51
CA LEU A 267 -11.94 4.04 7.53
C LEU A 267 -13.30 3.69 8.14
N GLU A 268 -13.74 2.46 7.96
CA GLU A 268 -15.06 2.00 8.38
C GLU A 268 -14.99 0.89 9.43
N ASN A 269 -15.79 1.08 10.48
CA ASN A 269 -16.12 0.10 11.51
C ASN A 269 -15.01 -0.36 12.49
N PRO A 270 -13.80 0.23 12.61
CA PRO A 270 -12.87 -0.22 13.64
C PRO A 270 -13.46 -0.04 15.04
N LEU A 271 -13.18 -1.00 15.92
CA LEU A 271 -13.45 -0.90 17.35
C LEU A 271 -12.56 0.17 17.97
N PHE A 272 -11.29 0.22 17.59
CA PHE A 272 -10.34 1.24 18.04
C PHE A 272 -9.52 1.76 16.86
N VAL A 273 -9.41 3.08 16.77
CA VAL A 273 -8.41 3.80 15.98
C VAL A 273 -7.46 4.45 16.96
N ILE A 274 -6.19 4.07 16.91
CA ILE A 274 -5.13 4.65 17.72
C ILE A 274 -4.06 5.22 16.79
N LEU A 275 -3.87 6.53 16.84
CA LEU A 275 -2.79 7.23 16.15
C LEU A 275 -1.74 7.64 17.18
N ASP A 276 -0.51 7.18 16.99
CA ASP A 276 0.64 7.49 17.83
C ASP A 276 1.76 8.04 16.94
N ASN A 277 1.83 9.37 16.80
CA ASN A 277 2.65 10.03 15.79
C ASN A 277 2.29 9.55 14.35
N GLY A 278 1.03 9.15 14.17
CA GLY A 278 0.50 8.64 12.91
C GLY A 278 -0.04 9.75 12.01
N GLN A 279 0.13 9.59 10.70
CA GLN A 279 -0.32 10.58 9.70
C GLN A 279 -1.34 9.99 8.74
N ILE A 280 -2.49 10.64 8.58
CA ILE A 280 -3.52 10.33 7.57
C ILE A 280 -3.72 11.60 6.73
N LYS A 281 -3.31 11.57 5.46
CA LYS A 281 -3.21 12.77 4.61
C LYS A 281 -3.92 12.59 3.27
N ALA A 282 -4.82 13.51 2.95
CA ALA A 282 -5.52 13.60 1.67
C ALA A 282 -5.32 14.99 1.07
N GLN A 283 -4.07 15.46 1.04
CA GLN A 283 -3.75 16.86 0.74
C GLN A 283 -3.58 17.10 -0.76
N ALA A 284 -3.68 18.36 -1.17
CA ALA A 284 -3.34 18.78 -2.52
C ALA A 284 -2.46 20.03 -2.52
N ASN A 285 -1.75 20.26 -3.63
CA ASN A 285 -1.00 21.50 -3.81
C ASN A 285 -1.90 22.62 -4.34
N ALA A 286 -2.31 22.58 -5.61
CA ALA A 286 -3.18 23.61 -6.20
C ALA A 286 -4.60 23.15 -6.55
N GLY A 287 -4.87 21.84 -6.53
CA GLY A 287 -6.23 21.32 -6.63
C GLY A 287 -6.96 21.31 -5.30
N GLN A 288 -8.17 20.76 -5.28
CA GLN A 288 -8.90 20.55 -4.03
C GLN A 288 -8.26 19.42 -3.21
N GLY A 289 -8.18 19.57 -1.88
CA GLY A 289 -7.86 18.46 -1.00
C GLY A 289 -8.95 17.38 -1.04
N GLY A 290 -8.58 16.13 -0.78
CA GLY A 290 -9.50 14.99 -0.76
C GLY A 290 -10.33 14.94 0.53
N ASN A 291 -11.24 13.98 0.65
CA ASN A 291 -12.04 13.80 1.86
C ASN A 291 -11.52 12.65 2.72
N ILE A 292 -11.49 12.87 4.03
CA ILE A 292 -11.16 11.84 5.02
C ILE A 292 -12.39 11.56 5.85
N GLN A 293 -12.87 10.32 5.85
CA GLN A 293 -13.96 9.86 6.69
C GLN A 293 -13.48 8.72 7.59
N ILE A 294 -13.64 8.88 8.90
CA ILE A 294 -13.30 7.86 9.90
C ILE A 294 -14.55 7.60 10.74
N THR A 295 -15.11 6.40 10.62
CA THR A 295 -16.26 5.97 11.42
C THR A 295 -15.84 4.82 12.32
N SER A 296 -15.67 5.09 13.61
CA SER A 296 -15.09 4.15 14.59
C SER A 296 -15.89 4.13 15.89
N HIS A 297 -15.70 3.08 16.70
CA HIS A 297 -16.25 3.11 18.06
C HIS A 297 -15.43 4.01 18.96
N ARG A 298 -14.09 3.96 18.85
CA ARG A 298 -13.16 4.78 19.63
C ARG A 298 -12.07 5.35 18.72
N PHE A 299 -11.79 6.63 18.88
CA PHE A 299 -10.70 7.33 18.21
C PHE A 299 -9.79 7.98 19.26
N ILE A 300 -8.51 7.62 19.24
CA ILE A 300 -7.46 8.15 20.13
C ILE A 300 -6.31 8.59 19.24
N ALA A 301 -5.83 9.82 19.42
CA ALA A 301 -4.69 10.35 18.68
C ALA A 301 -3.73 11.06 19.64
N SER A 302 -2.44 10.78 19.48
CA SER A 302 -1.38 11.51 20.19
C SER A 302 -1.22 12.92 19.62
N PRO A 303 -0.65 13.88 20.38
CA PRO A 303 -0.52 15.28 19.94
C PRO A 303 0.26 15.50 18.65
N CYS A 304 1.22 14.62 18.31
CA CYS A 304 1.98 14.72 17.06
C CYS A 304 1.32 13.97 15.88
N SER A 305 0.16 13.34 16.10
CA SER A 305 -0.59 12.70 15.02
C SER A 305 -1.30 13.75 14.16
N LEU A 306 -1.41 13.48 12.85
CA LEU A 306 -1.99 14.41 11.88
C LEU A 306 -3.09 13.73 11.05
N VAL A 307 -4.26 14.35 10.98
CA VAL A 307 -5.31 14.01 10.01
C VAL A 307 -5.62 15.27 9.20
N SER A 308 -5.25 15.30 7.92
CA SER A 308 -5.35 16.52 7.12
C SER A 308 -5.80 16.27 5.69
N ALA A 309 -6.76 17.08 5.25
CA ALA A 309 -7.30 17.14 3.90
C ALA A 309 -6.99 18.50 3.24
N SER A 310 -6.00 19.24 3.75
CA SER A 310 -5.77 20.62 3.33
C SER A 310 -5.26 20.75 1.89
N SER A 311 -5.44 21.94 1.32
CA SER A 311 -4.81 22.34 0.07
C SER A 311 -3.99 23.61 0.25
N ALA A 312 -2.77 23.64 -0.32
CA ALA A 312 -1.86 24.79 -0.16
C ALA A 312 -2.34 26.04 -0.93
N LEU A 313 -2.79 25.85 -2.17
CA LEU A 313 -3.21 26.93 -3.08
C LEU A 313 -4.66 26.75 -3.55
N GLY A 314 -5.28 25.60 -3.26
CA GLY A 314 -6.64 25.28 -3.64
C GLY A 314 -7.62 25.38 -2.47
N ILE A 315 -8.69 24.59 -2.54
CA ILE A 315 -9.71 24.51 -1.50
C ILE A 315 -9.42 23.27 -0.64
N ASP A 316 -9.48 23.42 0.68
CA ASP A 316 -9.41 22.31 1.61
C ASP A 316 -10.51 21.27 1.35
N GLY A 317 -10.14 20.00 1.47
CA GLY A 317 -11.11 18.92 1.56
C GLY A 317 -11.72 18.80 2.96
N ASN A 318 -12.59 17.81 3.15
CA ASN A 318 -13.30 17.63 4.41
C ASN A 318 -12.70 16.49 5.25
N VAL A 319 -12.48 16.74 6.54
CA VAL A 319 -12.16 15.70 7.53
C VAL A 319 -13.38 15.48 8.44
N GLN A 320 -13.93 14.28 8.40
CA GLN A 320 -15.04 13.87 9.26
C GLN A 320 -14.65 12.65 10.09
N ILE A 321 -14.67 12.81 11.42
CA ILE A 321 -14.43 11.73 12.38
C ILE A 321 -15.70 11.52 13.20
N ASN A 322 -16.35 10.38 12.96
CA ASN A 322 -17.54 9.93 13.68
C ASN A 322 -17.11 8.85 14.69
N SER A 323 -16.99 9.24 15.95
CA SER A 323 -16.73 8.33 17.07
C SER A 323 -17.67 8.68 18.22
N PRO A 324 -18.63 7.81 18.60
CA PRO A 324 -19.55 8.09 19.70
C PRO A 324 -18.79 8.38 21.00
N VAL A 325 -19.21 9.44 21.70
CA VAL A 325 -18.67 9.78 23.02
C VAL A 325 -19.10 8.70 24.02
N ILE A 326 -18.14 8.09 24.72
CA ILE A 326 -18.47 7.45 26.01
C ILE A 326 -18.41 8.55 27.05
N ASN A 327 -19.42 8.59 27.91
CA ASN A 327 -19.34 9.38 29.12
C ASN A 327 -18.19 8.84 30.01
N MET A 328 -17.04 9.52 30.00
CA MET A 328 -15.88 9.16 30.83
C MET A 328 -16.04 9.60 32.29
N ASP A 329 -17.09 10.36 32.62
CA ASP A 329 -17.38 10.78 34.00
C ASP A 329 -17.77 9.59 34.88
N GLU A 330 -18.19 8.46 34.29
CA GLU A 330 -18.42 7.19 35.01
C GLU A 330 -17.11 6.44 35.36
N PHE A 331 -15.95 6.85 34.84
CA PHE A 331 -14.65 6.19 35.03
C PHE A 331 -13.56 7.06 35.69
N LEU A 332 -13.87 8.31 36.05
CA LEU A 332 -12.90 9.19 36.71
C LEU A 332 -12.69 8.79 38.17
N VAL A 333 -11.58 8.09 38.44
CA VAL A 333 -10.97 8.05 39.77
C VAL A 333 -10.21 9.36 39.97
N VAL A 334 -10.59 10.13 40.98
CA VAL A 334 -9.85 11.34 41.39
C VAL A 334 -8.48 10.91 41.92
N LEU A 335 -7.43 11.21 41.16
CA LEU A 335 -6.05 11.04 41.63
C LEU A 335 -5.72 12.14 42.66
N PRO A 336 -5.19 11.79 43.85
CA PRO A 336 -4.74 12.78 44.83
C PRO A 336 -3.67 13.70 44.22
N GLY A 337 -3.87 15.01 44.39
CA GLY A 337 -3.07 16.05 43.74
C GLY A 337 -1.58 15.98 44.07
N GLY A 338 -0.77 16.01 43.03
CA GLY A 338 0.69 16.05 43.11
C GLY A 338 1.38 15.61 41.83
N PHE A 339 1.06 16.22 40.68
CA PHE A 339 1.82 15.99 39.45
C PHE A 339 2.35 17.31 38.89
N VAL A 340 3.66 17.32 38.67
CA VAL A 340 4.42 18.32 37.92
C VAL A 340 3.88 18.34 36.50
N GLU A 341 3.47 19.51 36.00
CA GLU A 341 3.16 19.68 34.58
C GLU A 341 4.42 19.37 33.75
N PRO A 342 4.45 18.28 32.96
CA PRO A 342 5.50 18.11 31.99
C PRO A 342 5.27 19.17 30.91
N SER A 343 6.24 20.06 30.69
CA SER A 343 6.23 20.92 29.52
C SER A 343 6.20 20.03 28.28
N MET A 344 5.09 20.03 27.54
CA MET A 344 4.99 19.30 26.29
C MET A 344 6.04 19.85 25.33
N THR A 345 6.92 18.99 24.83
CA THR A 345 7.87 19.35 23.78
C THR A 345 7.05 19.70 22.52
N PRO A 346 7.23 20.88 21.91
CA PRO A 346 6.56 21.20 20.66
C PRO A 346 6.97 20.17 19.60
N CYS A 347 5.99 19.56 18.94
CA CYS A 347 6.28 18.74 17.76
C CYS A 347 6.78 19.69 16.65
N ASP A 348 7.90 19.38 16.01
CA ASP A 348 8.36 20.05 14.78
C ASP A 348 7.46 19.60 13.60
N ILE A 349 6.22 20.08 13.58
CA ILE A 349 5.33 19.91 12.43
C ILE A 349 5.66 21.01 11.43
N GLN A 350 6.80 20.87 10.74
CA GLN A 350 7.06 21.67 9.55
C GLN A 350 6.02 21.28 8.50
N ASP A 351 5.22 22.25 8.03
CA ASP A 351 4.19 22.19 6.97
C ASP A 351 2.73 22.31 7.42
N ILE A 352 2.39 23.27 8.28
CA ILE A 352 1.01 23.74 8.43
C ILE A 352 0.95 25.25 8.23
N GLU A 353 0.80 25.72 6.98
CA GLU A 353 0.41 27.12 6.72
C GLU A 353 -1.11 27.35 6.85
N ASN A 354 -1.94 26.30 6.87
CA ASN A 354 -3.38 26.38 7.19
C ASN A 354 -3.94 24.98 7.55
N PRO A 355 -4.22 24.68 8.84
CA PRO A 355 -4.88 23.43 9.21
C PRO A 355 -6.36 23.50 8.80
N SER A 356 -6.89 22.41 8.25
CA SER A 356 -8.31 22.35 7.86
C SER A 356 -9.25 22.59 9.02
N THR A 357 -10.41 23.20 8.73
CA THR A 357 -11.44 23.45 9.76
C THR A 357 -12.08 22.16 10.22
N PHE A 358 -11.91 21.85 11.51
CA PHE A 358 -12.41 20.63 12.15
C PHE A 358 -13.87 20.83 12.58
N LYS A 359 -14.81 20.03 12.06
CA LYS A 359 -16.20 19.98 12.55
C LYS A 359 -16.47 18.64 13.21
N ILE A 360 -16.44 18.63 14.54
CA ILE A 360 -16.92 17.49 15.33
C ILE A 360 -18.45 17.59 15.41
N HIS A 361 -19.15 16.66 14.78
CA HIS A 361 -20.58 16.49 15.00
C HIS A 361 -20.79 15.57 16.20
N LEU A 362 -21.00 16.17 17.37
CA LEU A 362 -21.45 15.44 18.56
C LEU A 362 -22.94 15.09 18.36
N ALA A 363 -23.30 13.82 18.57
CA ALA A 363 -24.71 13.43 18.57
C ALA A 363 -25.43 14.16 19.72
N PRO A 364 -26.69 14.62 19.51
CA PRO A 364 -27.43 15.33 20.55
C PRO A 364 -27.64 14.42 21.77
N ASP A 365 -27.43 14.98 22.96
CA ASP A 365 -27.69 14.32 24.23
C ASP A 365 -29.11 13.74 24.25
N ARG A 366 -29.23 12.44 24.51
CA ARG A 366 -30.52 11.87 24.89
C ARG A 366 -30.86 12.42 26.28
N PRO A 367 -32.02 13.05 26.50
CA PRO A 367 -32.42 13.49 27.83
C PRO A 367 -32.50 12.28 28.75
N VAL A 368 -31.69 12.29 29.80
CA VAL A 368 -31.76 11.33 30.91
C VAL A 368 -33.13 11.46 31.58
N PRO A 369 -33.89 10.36 31.77
CA PRO A 369 -35.12 10.43 32.56
C PRO A 369 -34.75 10.68 34.03
N PHE A 370 -35.17 11.83 34.54
CA PHE A 370 -35.10 12.16 35.97
C PHE A 370 -35.85 11.10 36.77
N PHE A 371 -35.13 10.30 37.56
CA PHE A 371 -35.73 9.61 38.69
C PHE A 371 -36.03 10.65 39.78
N LYS A 372 -37.32 10.86 40.07
CA LYS A 372 -37.75 11.56 41.30
C LYS A 372 -37.49 10.65 42.50
N LYS A 373 -37.00 11.30 43.56
CA LYS A 373 -36.62 10.74 44.89
C LYS A 373 -37.58 9.71 45.46
#